data_AF-A0A151IJK8-F1
#
_entry.id   AF-A0A151IJK8-F1
#
_cell.length_a   1.000
_cell.length_b   1.000
_cell.length_c   1.000
_cell.angle_alpha   90.00
_cell.angle_beta   90.00
_cell.angle_gamma   90.00
#
_symmetry.space_group_name_H-M   'P 1'
#
loop_
_entity.id
_entity.type
_entity.pdbx_description
1 polymer ?
#
loop_
_entity_poly.entity_id
_entity_poly.type
_entity_poly.pdbx_seq_one_letter_code
_entity_poly.pdbx_strand_id
1 'polypeptide(L)'
;MQVTDHEEFFDYTLMNVQQFYYICDLVRPYLSKRSIRTPLSVELRMAITFEILARETSIRSSSWNYRIGHSTTHKIFKETCKALWIELFNRTDRTFGNEERIFNYRLSRARCVIENTFGIMTSRWRTLRRDLCCAPEIVEDIVKSIVCLHNFLMISEDDITLSDRTLL
;
A
#
# COMPACT_ATOMS: atom_id res chain seq x y z
N MET A 1 29.43 -20.32 4.83
CA MET A 1 28.09 -20.93 4.94
C MET A 1 27.44 -20.74 3.58
N GLN A 2 27.35 -21.79 2.77
CA GLN A 2 26.73 -21.71 1.44
C GLN A 2 25.23 -21.61 1.67
N VAL A 3 24.66 -20.41 1.53
CA VAL A 3 23.21 -20.22 1.45
C VAL A 3 22.77 -21.01 0.22
N THR A 4 21.89 -21.99 0.40
CA THR A 4 21.35 -22.75 -0.74
C THR A 4 20.60 -21.81 -1.68
N ASP A 5 20.73 -22.00 -2.99
CA ASP A 5 20.07 -21.18 -4.05
C ASP A 5 18.56 -20.96 -3.79
N HIS A 6 17.91 -21.91 -3.13
CA HIS A 6 16.50 -21.83 -2.72
C HIS A 6 16.22 -20.91 -1.52
N GLU A 7 17.12 -20.82 -0.54
CA GLU A 7 17.02 -19.88 0.58
C GLU A 7 17.25 -18.46 0.10
N GLU A 8 18.25 -18.26 -0.77
CA GLU A 8 18.49 -16.97 -1.41
C GLU A 8 17.27 -16.55 -2.24
N PHE A 9 16.71 -17.46 -3.06
CA PHE A 9 15.48 -17.18 -3.81
C PHE A 9 14.29 -16.80 -2.91
N PHE A 10 14.12 -17.50 -1.78
CA PHE A 10 13.08 -17.19 -0.81
C PHE A 10 13.30 -15.82 -0.16
N ASP A 11 14.52 -15.49 0.25
CA ASP A 11 14.84 -14.16 0.82
C ASP A 11 14.65 -13.02 -0.20
N TYR A 12 14.89 -13.30 -1.49
CA TYR A 12 14.71 -12.35 -2.57
C TYR A 12 13.25 -12.17 -3.01
N THR A 13 12.39 -13.17 -2.83
CA THR A 13 11.02 -13.16 -3.39
C THR A 13 9.89 -13.39 -2.38
N LEU A 14 10.23 -13.78 -1.15
CA LEU A 14 9.34 -14.25 -0.07
C LEU A 14 8.49 -15.46 -0.43
N MET A 15 8.90 -16.22 -1.46
CA MET A 15 8.13 -17.32 -2.00
C MET A 15 9.04 -18.49 -2.35
N ASN A 16 8.51 -19.71 -2.27
CA ASN A 16 9.23 -20.83 -2.85
C ASN A 16 9.14 -20.79 -4.39
N VAL A 17 10.06 -21.50 -5.04
CA VAL A 17 10.19 -21.51 -6.51
C VAL A 17 8.88 -21.95 -7.20
N GLN A 18 8.17 -22.93 -6.63
CA GLN A 18 6.91 -23.44 -7.19
C GLN A 18 5.79 -22.39 -7.13
N GLN A 19 5.65 -21.70 -5.99
CA GLN A 19 4.69 -20.60 -5.80
C GLN A 19 4.97 -19.46 -6.77
N PHE A 20 6.25 -19.12 -6.95
CA PHE A 20 6.66 -18.08 -7.89
C PHE A 20 6.23 -18.40 -9.32
N TYR A 21 6.55 -19.59 -9.82
CA TYR A 21 6.17 -19.98 -11.18
C TYR A 21 4.66 -20.13 -11.34
N TYR A 22 3.97 -20.65 -10.33
CA TYR A 22 2.51 -20.70 -10.34
C TYR A 22 1.90 -19.31 -10.52
N ILE A 23 2.38 -18.31 -9.76
CA ILE A 23 1.89 -16.93 -9.92
C ILE A 23 2.29 -16.35 -11.28
N CYS A 24 3.51 -16.62 -11.77
CA CYS A 24 3.94 -16.18 -13.10
C CYS A 24 2.98 -16.66 -14.19
N ASP A 25 2.53 -17.91 -14.13
CA ASP A 25 1.59 -18.46 -15.10
C ASP A 25 0.19 -17.84 -14.98
N LEU A 26 -0.27 -17.57 -13.75
CA LEU A 26 -1.53 -16.87 -13.51
C LEU A 26 -1.53 -15.44 -14.11
N VAL A 27 -0.43 -14.70 -13.95
CA VAL A 27 -0.35 -13.31 -14.43
C VAL A 27 0.14 -13.18 -15.88
N ARG A 28 0.61 -14.28 -16.49
CA ARG A 28 1.15 -14.31 -17.86
C ARG A 28 0.23 -13.66 -18.90
N PRO A 29 -1.11 -13.83 -18.87
CA PRO A 29 -2.00 -13.17 -19.83
C PRO A 29 -1.98 -11.64 -19.75
N TYR A 30 -1.66 -11.08 -18.59
CA TYR A 30 -1.65 -9.63 -18.35
C TYR A 30 -0.30 -8.98 -18.61
N LEU A 31 0.78 -9.74 -18.49
CA LEU A 31 2.15 -9.22 -18.56
C LEU A 31 2.89 -9.56 -19.86
N SER A 32 2.35 -10.49 -20.66
CA SER A 32 2.89 -10.84 -21.97
C SER A 32 2.76 -9.65 -22.93
N LYS A 33 3.89 -9.17 -23.45
CA LYS A 33 3.92 -8.06 -24.42
C LYS A 33 4.32 -8.56 -25.80
N ARG A 34 3.65 -8.03 -26.83
CA ARG A 34 4.15 -8.09 -28.21
C ARG A 34 5.03 -6.86 -28.46
N SER A 35 6.28 -7.09 -28.82
CA SER A 35 7.23 -6.03 -29.16
C SER A 35 8.16 -6.51 -30.28
N ILE A 36 8.71 -5.56 -31.03
CA ILE A 36 9.68 -5.81 -32.10
C ILE A 36 11.02 -6.28 -31.49
N ARG A 37 11.39 -5.74 -30.32
CA ARG A 37 12.52 -6.24 -29.53
C ARG A 37 12.04 -7.35 -28.61
N THR A 38 12.89 -8.31 -28.31
CA THR A 38 12.59 -9.37 -27.34
C THR A 38 12.09 -8.75 -26.03
N PRO A 39 10.82 -8.97 -25.64
CA PRO A 39 10.28 -8.40 -24.42
C PRO A 39 10.91 -9.08 -23.21
N LEU A 40 11.05 -8.33 -22.10
CA LEU A 40 11.46 -8.91 -20.81
C LEU A 40 10.45 -9.99 -20.42
N SER A 41 10.97 -11.16 -20.01
CA SER A 41 10.13 -12.30 -19.63
C SER A 41 9.24 -11.97 -18.43
N VAL A 42 8.12 -12.69 -18.29
CA VAL A 42 7.19 -12.48 -17.17
C VAL A 42 7.89 -12.76 -15.85
N GLU A 43 8.73 -13.78 -15.83
CA GLU A 43 9.54 -14.21 -14.69
C GLU A 43 10.48 -13.09 -14.23
N LEU A 44 11.19 -12.44 -15.15
CA LEU A 44 12.09 -11.34 -14.80
C LEU A 44 11.31 -10.12 -14.26
N ARG A 45 10.17 -9.81 -14.87
CA ARG A 45 9.30 -8.70 -14.42
C ARG A 45 8.73 -8.96 -13.02
N MET A 46 8.40 -10.21 -12.74
CA MET A 46 7.92 -10.68 -11.44
C MET A 46 9.03 -10.66 -10.39
N ALA A 47 10.22 -11.17 -10.71
CA ALA A 47 11.37 -11.19 -9.80
C ALA A 47 11.76 -9.78 -9.35
N ILE A 48 11.85 -8.81 -10.29
CA ILE A 48 12.08 -7.39 -9.96
C ILE A 48 11.03 -6.85 -9.00
N THR A 49 9.76 -7.15 -9.26
CA THR A 49 8.65 -6.64 -8.45
C THR A 49 8.69 -7.22 -7.04
N PHE A 50 8.96 -8.52 -6.91
CA PHE A 50 9.03 -9.18 -5.63
C PHE A 50 10.27 -8.80 -4.84
N GLU A 51 11.44 -8.58 -5.46
CA GLU A 51 12.61 -8.02 -4.76
C GLU A 51 12.28 -6.66 -4.13
N ILE A 52 11.60 -5.79 -4.89
CA ILE A 52 11.18 -4.47 -4.40
C ILE A 52 10.21 -4.59 -3.23
N LEU A 53 9.22 -5.48 -3.32
CA LEU A 53 8.23 -5.69 -2.26
C LEU A 53 8.79 -6.40 -1.02
N ALA A 54 9.69 -7.35 -1.21
CA ALA A 54 10.24 -8.19 -0.14
C ALA A 54 11.24 -7.44 0.74
N ARG A 55 12.11 -6.64 0.12
CA ARG A 55 13.27 -6.03 0.79
C ARG A 55 13.14 -4.53 0.98
N GLU A 56 11.97 -3.96 0.64
CA GLU A 56 11.74 -2.52 0.57
C GLU A 56 12.83 -1.79 -0.23
N THR A 57 13.36 -2.44 -1.27
CA THR A 57 14.38 -1.79 -2.10
C THR A 57 13.73 -0.73 -2.96
N SER A 58 14.39 0.43 -3.07
CA SER A 58 13.89 1.46 -3.97
C SER A 58 13.90 0.95 -5.42
N ILE A 59 12.90 1.35 -6.22
CA ILE A 59 12.86 1.09 -7.69
C ILE A 59 14.17 1.51 -8.35
N ARG A 60 14.81 2.57 -7.82
CA ARG A 60 16.10 3.08 -8.29
C ARG A 60 17.19 2.03 -8.09
N SER A 61 17.30 1.43 -6.91
CA SER A 61 18.30 0.41 -6.61
C SER A 61 18.14 -0.82 -7.50
N SER A 62 16.90 -1.29 -7.66
CA SER A 62 16.62 -2.45 -8.52
C SER A 62 16.92 -2.17 -10.01
N SER A 63 16.65 -0.95 -10.49
CA SER A 63 17.05 -0.52 -11.85
C SER A 63 18.55 -0.68 -12.12
N TRP A 64 19.42 -0.33 -11.16
CA TRP A 64 20.86 -0.52 -11.28
C TRP A 64 21.24 -2.00 -11.28
N ASN A 65 20.65 -2.80 -10.38
CA ASN A 65 20.95 -4.23 -10.23
C ASN A 65 20.65 -5.00 -11.52
N TYR A 66 19.49 -4.76 -12.12
CA TYR A 66 19.07 -5.44 -13.35
C TYR A 66 19.53 -4.76 -14.64
N ARG A 67 20.24 -3.62 -14.56
CA ARG A 67 20.68 -2.82 -15.71
C ARG A 67 19.51 -2.41 -16.64
N ILE A 68 18.35 -2.14 -16.06
CA ILE A 68 17.14 -1.71 -16.76
C ILE A 68 16.94 -0.23 -16.48
N GLY A 69 16.57 0.59 -17.47
CA GLY A 69 16.34 2.02 -17.26
C GLY A 69 15.24 2.30 -16.22
N HIS A 70 15.46 3.29 -15.35
CA HIS A 70 14.55 3.67 -14.24
C HIS A 70 13.08 3.76 -14.64
N SER A 71 12.79 4.43 -15.77
CA SER A 71 11.43 4.58 -16.30
C SER A 71 10.78 3.24 -16.67
N THR A 72 11.59 2.29 -17.15
CA THR A 72 11.14 0.96 -17.53
C THR A 72 10.88 0.11 -16.28
N THR A 73 11.79 0.12 -15.30
CA THR A 73 11.58 -0.58 -14.01
C THR A 73 10.33 -0.09 -13.31
N HIS A 74 10.10 1.24 -13.28
CA HIS A 74 8.88 1.81 -12.72
C HIS A 74 7.61 1.36 -13.45
N LYS A 75 7.66 1.32 -14.79
CA LYS A 75 6.54 0.83 -15.60
C LYS A 75 6.28 -0.66 -15.37
N ILE A 76 7.33 -1.47 -15.28
CA ILE A 76 7.24 -2.90 -14.95
C ILE A 76 6.56 -3.07 -13.59
N PHE A 77 7.08 -2.42 -12.55
CA PHE A 77 6.54 -2.50 -11.20
C PHE A 77 5.04 -2.19 -11.16
N LYS A 78 4.63 -1.06 -11.76
CA LYS A 78 3.22 -0.67 -11.84
C LYS A 78 2.34 -1.69 -12.58
N GLU A 79 2.79 -2.17 -13.74
CA GLU A 79 2.03 -3.15 -14.53
C GLU A 79 1.92 -4.49 -13.79
N THR A 80 3.00 -4.95 -13.17
CA THR A 80 3.04 -6.20 -12.41
C THR A 80 2.16 -6.12 -11.18
N CYS A 81 2.25 -5.07 -10.36
CA CYS A 81 1.37 -4.88 -9.20
C CYS A 81 -0.11 -4.84 -9.60
N LYS A 82 -0.44 -4.22 -10.74
CA LYS A 82 -1.81 -4.20 -11.25
C LYS A 82 -2.28 -5.59 -11.69
N ALA A 83 -1.44 -6.36 -12.38
CA ALA A 83 -1.77 -7.72 -12.79
C ALA A 83 -1.96 -8.64 -11.56
N LEU A 84 -1.08 -8.53 -10.58
CA LEU A 84 -1.18 -9.27 -9.32
C LEU A 84 -2.46 -8.92 -8.56
N TRP A 85 -2.79 -7.63 -8.47
CA TRP A 85 -4.04 -7.20 -7.89
C TRP A 85 -5.23 -7.85 -8.59
N ILE A 86 -5.34 -7.71 -9.91
CA ILE A 86 -6.49 -8.26 -10.67
C ILE A 86 -6.62 -9.77 -10.46
N GLU A 87 -5.52 -10.52 -10.54
CA GLU A 87 -5.59 -11.98 -10.53
C GLU A 87 -5.73 -12.54 -9.11
N LEU A 88 -4.93 -12.07 -8.16
CA LEU A 88 -4.91 -12.60 -6.80
C LEU A 88 -6.09 -12.07 -5.97
N PHE A 89 -6.46 -10.79 -6.11
CA PHE A 89 -7.59 -10.23 -5.36
C PHE A 89 -8.90 -10.92 -5.71
N ASN A 90 -9.15 -11.16 -7.00
CA ASN A 90 -10.36 -11.86 -7.43
C ASN A 90 -10.42 -13.29 -6.89
N ARG A 91 -9.27 -13.94 -6.71
CA ARG A 91 -9.20 -15.29 -6.13
C ARG A 91 -9.48 -15.25 -4.63
N THR A 92 -8.84 -14.36 -3.89
CA THR A 92 -9.05 -14.22 -2.44
C THR A 92 -10.46 -13.72 -2.11
N ASP A 93 -11.01 -12.81 -2.89
CA ASP A 93 -12.37 -12.33 -2.65
C ASP A 93 -13.39 -13.47 -2.81
N ARG A 94 -13.22 -14.32 -3.83
CA ARG A 94 -14.07 -15.50 -4.10
C ARG A 94 -13.96 -16.59 -3.05
N THR A 95 -12.88 -16.64 -2.26
CA THR A 95 -12.77 -17.63 -1.18
C THR A 95 -13.64 -17.29 0.03
N PHE A 96 -14.01 -16.02 0.22
CA PHE A 96 -14.83 -15.61 1.36
C PHE A 96 -16.32 -15.85 1.12
N GLY A 97 -17.00 -16.38 2.14
CA GLY A 97 -18.46 -16.48 2.19
C GLY A 97 -19.14 -15.12 2.35
N ASN A 98 -20.47 -15.09 2.20
CA ASN A 98 -21.24 -13.84 2.25
C ASN A 98 -21.08 -13.07 3.57
N GLU A 99 -21.03 -13.77 4.70
CA GLU A 99 -20.86 -13.13 6.03
C GLU A 99 -19.49 -12.48 6.18
N GLU A 100 -18.43 -13.17 5.77
CA GLU A 100 -17.04 -12.67 5.81
C GLU A 100 -16.88 -11.45 4.90
N ARG A 101 -17.50 -11.47 3.71
CA ARG A 101 -17.52 -10.30 2.80
C ARG A 101 -18.23 -9.10 3.42
N ILE A 102 -19.39 -9.31 4.07
CA ILE A 102 -20.14 -8.24 4.75
C ILE A 102 -19.31 -7.67 5.91
N PHE A 103 -18.69 -8.53 6.71
CA PHE A 103 -17.82 -8.10 7.80
C PHE A 103 -16.62 -7.29 7.27
N ASN A 104 -15.89 -7.82 6.28
CA ASN A 104 -14.74 -7.15 5.68
C ASN A 104 -15.11 -5.79 5.07
N TYR A 105 -16.26 -5.70 4.40
CA TYR A 105 -16.78 -4.44 3.88
C TYR A 105 -17.05 -3.43 5.01
N ARG A 106 -17.73 -3.85 6.08
CA ARG A 106 -18.01 -2.99 7.24
C ARG A 106 -16.74 -2.54 7.94
N LEU A 107 -15.79 -3.46 8.14
CA LEU A 107 -14.50 -3.17 8.76
C LEU A 107 -13.69 -2.18 7.92
N SER A 108 -13.61 -2.38 6.61
CA SER A 108 -12.96 -1.46 5.69
C SER A 108 -13.59 -0.07 5.74
N ARG A 109 -14.92 0.02 5.74
CA ARG A 109 -15.65 1.30 5.87
C ARG A 109 -15.32 2.01 7.18
N ALA A 110 -15.29 1.29 8.30
CA ALA A 110 -14.92 1.87 9.60
C ALA A 110 -13.47 2.39 9.58
N ARG A 111 -12.52 1.62 9.04
CA ARG A 111 -11.13 2.04 8.90
C ARG A 111 -10.98 3.29 8.03
N CYS A 112 -11.67 3.37 6.89
CA CYS A 112 -11.62 4.55 6.03
C CYS A 112 -12.09 5.81 6.75
N VAL A 113 -13.15 5.73 7.58
CA VAL A 113 -13.61 6.87 8.37
C VAL A 113 -12.53 7.30 9.36
N ILE A 114 -11.95 6.34 10.09
CA ILE A 114 -10.87 6.60 11.06
C ILE A 114 -9.66 7.22 10.38
N GLU A 115 -9.15 6.60 9.32
CA GLU A 115 -7.97 7.06 8.57
C GLU A 115 -8.17 8.46 7.99
N ASN A 116 -9.36 8.77 7.46
CA ASN A 116 -9.69 10.11 6.98
C ASN A 116 -9.72 11.13 8.12
N THR A 117 -10.37 10.81 9.24
CA THR A 117 -10.45 11.69 10.42
C THR A 117 -9.06 11.98 10.99
N PHE A 118 -8.25 10.94 11.22
CA PHE A 118 -6.88 11.12 11.72
C PHE A 118 -5.97 11.80 10.67
N GLY A 119 -6.20 11.60 9.38
CA GLY A 119 -5.52 12.32 8.30
C GLY A 119 -5.75 13.84 8.39
N ILE A 120 -6.98 14.27 8.65
CA ILE A 120 -7.31 15.69 8.88
C ILE A 120 -6.67 16.17 10.19
N MET A 121 -6.87 15.44 11.30
CA MET A 121 -6.37 15.86 12.62
C MET A 121 -4.84 15.98 12.67
N THR A 122 -4.11 15.03 12.06
CA THR A 122 -2.63 15.03 12.02
C THR A 122 -2.05 16.19 11.21
N SER A 123 -2.85 16.86 10.36
CA SER A 123 -2.41 18.08 9.66
C SER A 123 -2.11 19.22 10.64
N ARG A 124 -2.94 19.36 11.69
CA ARG A 124 -2.88 20.44 12.69
C ARG A 124 -2.19 19.99 13.99
N TRP A 125 -2.41 18.75 14.42
CA TRP A 125 -1.95 18.24 15.71
C TRP A 125 -0.76 17.29 15.55
N ARG A 126 0.46 17.84 15.72
CA ARG A 126 1.72 17.11 15.53
C ARG A 126 1.91 15.90 16.45
N THR A 127 1.29 15.92 17.63
CA THR A 127 1.35 14.81 18.62
C THR A 127 0.85 13.49 18.02
N LEU A 128 -0.09 13.53 17.08
CA LEU A 128 -0.64 12.34 16.42
C LEU A 128 0.26 11.75 15.32
N ARG A 129 1.37 12.40 14.96
CA ARG A 129 2.33 11.91 13.96
C ARG A 129 3.43 11.03 14.56
N ARG A 130 3.46 10.88 15.87
CA ARG A 130 4.44 10.08 16.60
C ARG A 130 3.72 9.00 17.38
N ASP A 131 4.43 7.92 17.65
CA ASP A 131 3.94 6.86 18.53
C ASP A 131 3.70 7.44 19.94
N LEU A 132 2.52 7.15 20.49
CA LEU A 132 2.15 7.57 21.84
C LEU A 132 2.59 6.48 22.82
N CYS A 133 3.73 6.69 23.47
CA CYS A 133 4.26 5.78 24.49
C CYS A 133 3.52 5.92 25.83
N CYS A 134 2.20 5.77 25.85
CA CYS A 134 1.39 5.81 27.06
C CYS A 134 0.32 4.71 27.07
N ALA A 135 -0.31 4.50 28.24
CA ALA A 135 -1.36 3.51 28.40
C ALA A 135 -2.60 3.84 27.52
N PRO A 136 -3.35 2.83 27.04
CA PRO A 136 -4.49 3.03 26.14
C PRO A 136 -5.54 4.02 26.67
N GLU A 137 -5.75 4.07 27.98
CA GLU A 137 -6.70 4.97 28.64
C GLU A 137 -6.27 6.43 28.47
N ILE A 138 -4.98 6.71 28.61
CA ILE A 138 -4.41 8.05 28.42
C ILE A 138 -4.47 8.44 26.93
N VAL A 139 -4.21 7.50 26.02
CA VAL A 139 -4.34 7.74 24.58
C VAL A 139 -5.78 8.13 24.23
N GLU A 140 -6.77 7.45 24.81
CA GLU A 140 -8.17 7.76 24.59
C GLU A 140 -8.51 9.19 25.03
N ASP A 141 -8.06 9.61 26.21
CA ASP A 141 -8.27 10.98 26.72
C ASP A 141 -7.57 12.04 25.87
N ILE A 142 -6.35 11.75 25.39
CA ILE A 142 -5.64 12.63 24.45
C ILE A 142 -6.44 12.79 23.16
N VAL A 143 -6.90 11.69 22.57
CA VAL A 143 -7.67 11.73 21.31
C VAL A 143 -8.97 12.49 21.50
N LYS A 144 -9.73 12.23 22.57
CA LYS A 144 -10.97 12.97 22.91
C LYS A 144 -10.71 14.47 23.03
N SER A 145 -9.66 14.85 23.76
CA SER A 145 -9.28 16.26 23.94
C SER A 145 -8.97 16.95 22.61
N ILE A 146 -8.21 16.26 21.73
CA ILE A 146 -7.87 16.78 20.40
C ILE A 146 -9.12 16.94 19.54
N VAL A 147 -10.05 15.98 19.57
CA VAL A 147 -11.33 16.06 18.81
C VAL A 147 -12.15 17.26 19.28
N CYS A 148 -12.35 17.41 20.60
CA CYS A 148 -13.09 18.55 21.16
C CYS A 148 -12.46 19.89 20.75
N LEU A 149 -11.14 20.01 20.88
CA LEU A 149 -10.42 21.23 20.53
C LEU A 149 -10.45 21.52 19.02
N HIS A 150 -10.31 20.49 18.20
CA HIS A 150 -10.42 20.63 16.74
C HIS A 150 -11.80 21.15 16.34
N ASN A 151 -12.87 20.54 16.86
CA ASN A 151 -14.24 20.95 16.56
C ASN A 151 -14.51 22.40 17.01
N PHE A 152 -14.05 22.77 18.21
CA PHE A 152 -14.19 24.14 18.71
C PHE A 152 -13.49 25.17 17.80
N LEU A 153 -12.25 24.88 17.41
CA LEU A 153 -11.47 25.80 16.56
C LEU A 153 -12.08 25.93 15.15
N MET A 154 -12.57 24.83 14.57
CA MET A 154 -13.24 24.87 13.27
C MET A 154 -14.49 25.76 13.31
N ILE A 155 -15.33 25.62 14.34
CA ILE A 155 -16.52 26.48 14.51
C ILE A 155 -16.11 27.95 14.66
N SER A 156 -15.09 28.23 15.47
CA SER A 156 -14.63 29.61 15.68
C SER A 156 -14.03 30.24 14.42
N GLU A 157 -13.34 29.46 13.58
CA GLU A 157 -12.78 29.92 12.31
C GLU A 157 -13.89 30.17 11.28
N ASP A 158 -14.89 29.31 11.22
CA ASP A 158 -16.05 29.49 10.34
C ASP A 158 -16.85 30.75 10.70
N ASP A 159 -17.08 31.02 11.99
CA ASP A 159 -17.76 32.24 12.44
C ASP A 159 -16.99 33.52 12.09
N ILE A 160 -15.65 33.52 12.22
CA ILE A 160 -14.80 34.64 11.81
C ILE A 160 -14.93 34.86 10.29
N THR A 161 -14.80 33.80 9.49
CA THR A 161 -14.87 33.94 8.02
C THR A 161 -16.25 34.37 7.53
N LEU A 162 -17.32 33.99 8.21
CA LEU A 162 -18.69 34.45 7.92
C LEU A 162 -18.85 35.94 8.27
N SER A 163 -18.29 36.39 9.39
CA SER A 163 -18.31 37.80 9.77
C SER A 163 -17.56 38.69 8.76
N ASP A 164 -16.40 38.24 8.27
CA ASP A 164 -15.61 38.97 7.26
C ASP A 164 -16.31 39.03 5.88
N ARG A 165 -17.08 37.99 5.53
CA ARG A 165 -17.85 37.95 4.27
C ARG A 165 -19.13 38.79 4.30
N THR A 166 -19.69 39.05 5.48
CA THR A 166 -20.92 39.84 5.65
C THR A 166 -20.61 41.34 5.77
N LEU A 167 -19.34 41.70 5.96
CA LEU A 167 -18.84 43.08 6.00
C LEU A 167 -18.35 43.59 4.62
N LEU A 168 -18.61 42.86 3.54
CA LEU A 168 -18.46 43.27 2.13
C LEU A 168 -19.83 43.35 1.45
#